data_AF-A0A2E0BQF6-F1
#
_entry.id   AF-A0A2E0BQF6-F1
#
_cell.length_a   1.000
_cell.length_b   1.000
_cell.length_c   1.000
_cell.angle_alpha   90.00
_cell.angle_beta   90.00
_cell.angle_gamma   90.00
#
_symmetry.space_group_name_H-M   'P 1'
#
loop_
_entity.id
_entity.type
_entity.pdbx_description
1 polymer ?
#
loop_
_entity_poly.entity_id
_entity_poly.type
_entity_poly.pdbx_seq_one_letter_code
_entity_poly.pdbx_strand_id
1 'polypeptide(L)'
;MGKNSQMKIKRKNNTSSVIVSNQNIFTAIKDRINAKNLGATVIVPHCCNNNDVFSGLFAEKVVSEYPIVESNFHMYSQTSALGKTQFVPVETNKEYGHRIFFANMICQDRLNHKRKSRSLNYAALCFCMSSVKYHVKELLISDNEITKVEIHAPKFGVGNAGGDWRIIHQLIEDSWQGINTFIYNR
;
A
#
# COMPACT_ATOMS: atom_id res chain seq x y z
N MET A 1 -53.65 14.01 17.22
CA MET A 1 -52.72 15.14 17.48
C MET A 1 -51.71 14.70 18.52
N GLY A 2 -50.40 14.78 18.24
CA GLY A 2 -49.37 14.70 19.29
C GLY A 2 -48.12 13.87 19.01
N LYS A 3 -47.25 14.40 18.15
CA LYS A 3 -45.77 14.28 18.15
C LYS A 3 -45.13 12.87 18.00
N ASN A 4 -44.94 12.48 16.73
CA ASN A 4 -43.77 11.68 16.33
C ASN A 4 -42.51 12.54 16.46
N SER A 5 -41.70 12.30 17.50
CA SER A 5 -40.33 12.81 17.56
C SER A 5 -39.42 11.80 18.23
N GLN A 6 -38.57 11.16 17.43
CA GLN A 6 -37.12 11.34 17.48
C GLN A 6 -36.45 10.28 16.60
N MET A 7 -35.71 10.76 15.60
CA MET A 7 -34.69 10.02 14.87
C MET A 7 -33.81 9.22 15.85
N LYS A 8 -33.72 7.91 15.65
CA LYS A 8 -32.59 7.11 16.12
C LYS A 8 -31.65 6.87 14.93
N ILE A 9 -30.85 7.88 14.61
CA ILE A 9 -29.57 7.66 13.94
C ILE A 9 -28.55 7.43 15.06
N LYS A 10 -27.90 6.25 15.09
CA LYS A 10 -26.59 5.95 15.72
C LYS A 10 -26.38 4.42 15.70
N ARG A 11 -25.25 3.86 15.26
CA ARG A 11 -23.85 4.33 15.22
C ARG A 11 -23.10 3.74 14.01
N LYS A 12 -22.24 4.55 13.39
CA LYS A 12 -21.18 4.11 12.47
C LYS A 12 -20.27 3.09 13.17
N ASN A 13 -20.26 1.84 12.71
CA ASN A 13 -19.11 0.95 12.91
C ASN A 13 -18.28 1.03 11.62
N ASN A 14 -17.49 2.10 11.48
CA ASN A 14 -16.52 2.18 10.40
C ASN A 14 -15.19 2.68 10.99
N THR A 15 -14.64 1.89 11.91
CA THR A 15 -13.29 2.09 12.41
C THR A 15 -12.35 1.29 11.54
N SER A 16 -11.92 1.87 10.43
CA SER A 16 -10.71 1.42 9.75
C SER A 16 -9.55 1.50 10.74
N SER A 17 -8.99 0.36 11.12
CA SER A 17 -7.83 0.31 12.00
C SER A 17 -6.57 0.31 11.13
N VAL A 18 -5.91 1.47 11.06
CA VAL A 18 -4.49 1.48 10.72
C VAL A 18 -3.75 0.86 11.91
N ILE A 19 -3.19 -0.32 11.73
CA ILE A 19 -2.51 -1.07 12.79
C ILE A 19 -1.00 -0.90 12.58
N VAL A 20 -0.29 -0.41 13.60
CA VAL A 20 1.17 -0.32 13.55
C VAL A 20 1.79 -1.59 14.14
N SER A 21 2.72 -2.20 13.43
CA SER A 21 3.37 -3.46 13.81
C SER A 21 4.90 -3.36 13.78
N ASN A 22 5.54 -4.16 14.64
CA ASN A 22 7.00 -4.36 14.67
C ASN A 22 7.42 -5.71 14.06
N GLN A 23 6.48 -6.48 13.53
CA GLN A 23 6.77 -7.76 12.87
C GLN A 23 7.55 -7.54 11.57
N ASN A 24 8.19 -8.59 11.07
CA ASN A 24 8.73 -8.58 9.71
C ASN A 24 7.57 -8.62 8.71
N ILE A 25 7.47 -7.60 7.85
CA ILE A 25 6.41 -7.50 6.84
C ILE A 25 6.40 -8.71 5.89
N PHE A 26 7.54 -9.22 5.46
CA PHE A 26 7.64 -10.34 4.52
C PHE A 26 7.13 -11.65 5.14
N THR A 27 7.39 -11.86 6.43
CA THR A 27 6.77 -12.96 7.18
C THR A 27 5.26 -12.77 7.27
N ALA A 28 4.81 -11.57 7.67
CA ALA A 28 3.40 -11.30 7.87
C ALA A 28 2.57 -11.47 6.58
N ILE A 29 3.04 -10.97 5.43
CA ILE A 29 2.31 -11.11 4.16
C ILE A 29 2.26 -12.57 3.68
N LYS A 30 3.33 -13.35 3.90
CA LYS A 30 3.34 -14.80 3.63
C LYS A 30 2.35 -15.53 4.53
N ASP A 31 2.28 -15.17 5.80
CA ASP A 31 1.29 -15.75 6.73
C ASP A 31 -0.15 -15.45 6.28
N ARG A 32 -0.41 -14.24 5.79
CA ARG A 32 -1.76 -13.86 5.32
C ARG A 32 -2.23 -14.67 4.12
N ILE A 33 -1.38 -14.89 3.11
CA ILE A 33 -1.80 -15.69 1.94
C ILE A 33 -1.93 -17.19 2.26
N ASN A 34 -1.29 -17.66 3.34
CA ASN A 34 -1.32 -19.07 3.76
C ASN A 34 -2.32 -19.35 4.89
N ALA A 35 -3.05 -18.35 5.39
CA ALA A 35 -4.01 -18.48 6.48
C ALA A 35 -5.36 -19.10 6.05
N LYS A 36 -5.38 -19.91 4.99
CA LYS A 36 -6.55 -20.65 4.50
C LYS A 36 -7.75 -19.72 4.24
N ASN A 37 -8.95 -20.12 4.67
CA ASN A 37 -10.18 -19.33 4.60
C ASN A 37 -10.16 -18.05 5.47
N LEU A 38 -9.18 -17.91 6.37
CA LEU A 38 -8.96 -16.70 7.17
C LEU A 38 -7.89 -15.79 6.54
N GLY A 39 -7.31 -16.21 5.41
CA GLY A 39 -6.33 -15.44 4.66
C GLY A 39 -6.91 -14.23 3.95
N ALA A 40 -6.02 -13.52 3.27
CA ALA A 40 -6.37 -12.38 2.45
C ALA A 40 -5.37 -12.23 1.31
N THR A 41 -5.83 -11.65 0.21
CA THR A 41 -4.93 -11.07 -0.78
C THR A 41 -4.31 -9.80 -0.22
N VAL A 42 -3.01 -9.62 -0.44
CA VAL A 42 -2.24 -8.54 0.16
C VAL A 42 -1.70 -7.61 -0.91
N ILE A 43 -1.85 -6.30 -0.70
CA ILE A 43 -1.14 -5.27 -1.47
C ILE A 43 -0.07 -4.63 -0.58
N VAL A 44 1.15 -4.53 -1.11
CA VAL A 44 2.33 -3.97 -0.47
C VAL A 44 2.75 -2.68 -1.17
N PRO A 45 2.14 -1.52 -0.82
CA PRO A 45 2.54 -0.24 -1.39
C PRO A 45 3.82 0.28 -0.77
N HIS A 46 4.71 0.79 -1.62
CA HIS A 46 5.95 1.45 -1.22
C HIS A 46 6.31 2.60 -2.15
N CYS A 47 7.09 3.56 -1.64
CA CYS A 47 7.48 4.75 -2.41
C CYS A 47 8.65 4.45 -3.35
N CYS A 48 8.43 4.70 -4.63
CA CYS A 48 9.44 4.70 -5.67
C CYS A 48 9.67 6.10 -6.24
N ASN A 49 10.83 6.28 -6.88
CA ASN A 49 11.16 7.51 -7.60
C ASN A 49 10.84 7.42 -9.10
N ASN A 50 10.85 8.57 -9.76
CA ASN A 50 10.69 8.73 -11.21
C ASN A 50 12.03 8.74 -11.98
N ASN A 51 13.16 8.37 -11.36
CA ASN A 51 14.49 8.41 -11.99
C ASN A 51 15.15 7.04 -12.11
N ASP A 52 14.32 5.99 -12.14
CA ASP A 52 14.73 4.61 -12.41
C ASP A 52 15.75 4.01 -11.43
N VAL A 53 15.71 4.41 -10.16
CA VAL A 53 16.60 3.84 -9.14
C VAL A 53 15.81 3.03 -8.13
N PHE A 54 16.09 1.73 -8.02
CA PHE A 54 15.49 0.87 -7.00
C PHE A 54 16.48 0.63 -5.87
N SER A 55 16.45 1.48 -4.82
CA SER A 55 17.44 1.43 -3.75
C SER A 55 16.90 1.85 -2.38
N GLY A 56 17.62 1.46 -1.32
CA GLY A 56 17.28 1.77 0.07
C GLY A 56 16.82 0.53 0.84
N LEU A 57 16.77 0.66 2.17
CA LEU A 57 16.63 -0.48 3.08
C LEU A 57 15.40 -1.38 2.82
N PHE A 58 14.26 -0.79 2.45
CA PHE A 58 13.09 -1.59 2.11
C PHE A 58 13.21 -2.20 0.72
N ALA A 59 13.66 -1.42 -0.27
CA ALA A 59 13.84 -1.88 -1.64
C ALA A 59 14.84 -3.04 -1.72
N GLU A 60 15.96 -2.99 -1.00
CA GLU A 60 16.95 -4.07 -0.93
C GLU A 60 16.33 -5.38 -0.41
N LYS A 61 15.50 -5.31 0.63
CA LYS A 61 14.77 -6.48 1.12
C LYS A 61 13.74 -7.00 0.11
N VAL A 62 13.05 -6.09 -0.59
CA VAL A 62 12.13 -6.46 -1.67
C VAL A 62 12.87 -7.18 -2.80
N VAL A 63 14.03 -6.70 -3.23
CA VAL A 63 14.86 -7.37 -4.25
C VAL A 63 15.29 -8.75 -3.78
N SER A 64 15.70 -8.89 -2.52
CA SER A 64 16.11 -10.19 -1.96
C SER A 64 14.98 -11.22 -1.95
N GLU A 65 13.74 -10.81 -1.66
CA GLU A 65 12.58 -11.71 -1.54
C GLU A 65 11.84 -11.90 -2.87
N TYR A 66 11.68 -10.82 -3.63
CA TYR A 66 10.88 -10.73 -4.84
C TYR A 66 11.58 -9.88 -5.94
N PRO A 67 12.67 -10.38 -6.56
CA PRO A 67 13.44 -9.64 -7.58
C PRO A 67 12.60 -9.13 -8.77
N ILE A 68 11.50 -9.82 -9.07
CA ILE A 68 10.56 -9.47 -10.14
C ILE A 68 9.97 -8.07 -9.98
N VAL A 69 9.88 -7.54 -8.75
CA VAL A 69 9.37 -6.19 -8.47
C VAL A 69 10.28 -5.12 -9.04
N GLU A 70 11.60 -5.28 -8.87
CA GLU A 70 12.62 -4.37 -9.41
C GLU A 70 12.69 -4.50 -10.93
N SER A 71 12.67 -5.73 -11.47
CA SER A 71 12.67 -5.95 -12.91
C SER A 71 11.47 -5.26 -13.59
N ASN A 72 10.27 -5.39 -13.01
CA ASN A 72 9.07 -4.71 -13.51
C ASN A 72 9.15 -3.19 -13.33
N PHE A 73 9.73 -2.70 -12.24
CA PHE A 73 9.96 -1.28 -12.03
C PHE A 73 10.81 -0.69 -13.15
N HIS A 74 11.96 -1.31 -13.47
CA HIS A 74 12.86 -0.84 -14.54
C HIS A 74 12.25 -0.92 -15.94
N MET A 75 11.38 -1.91 -16.20
CA MET A 75 10.63 -1.97 -17.47
C MET A 75 9.60 -0.83 -17.62
N TYR A 76 9.08 -0.34 -16.50
CA TYR A 76 8.02 0.69 -16.47
C TYR A 76 8.58 2.12 -16.33
N SER A 77 9.68 2.27 -15.61
CA SER A 77 10.30 3.54 -15.20
C SER A 77 10.79 4.41 -16.36
N GLN A 78 11.15 3.82 -17.51
CA GLN A 78 11.59 4.56 -18.71
C GLN A 78 10.53 5.55 -19.24
N THR A 79 9.29 5.47 -18.73
CA THR A 79 8.16 6.34 -19.10
C THR A 79 7.34 6.86 -17.89
N SER A 80 7.82 6.67 -16.66
CA SER A 80 6.97 6.79 -15.46
C SER A 80 6.83 8.22 -14.93
N ALA A 81 5.67 8.83 -15.18
CA ALA A 81 5.27 10.10 -14.58
C ALA A 81 4.93 9.95 -13.07
N LEU A 82 5.18 11.01 -12.29
CA LEU A 82 4.73 11.10 -10.91
C LEU A 82 3.22 10.85 -10.79
N GLY A 83 2.81 10.14 -9.74
CA GLY A 83 1.43 9.79 -9.46
C GLY A 83 0.97 8.46 -10.07
N LYS A 84 1.83 7.79 -10.84
CA LYS A 84 1.56 6.45 -11.37
C LYS A 84 1.91 5.37 -10.34
N THR A 85 1.14 4.28 -10.35
CA THR A 85 1.39 3.09 -9.53
C THR A 85 1.39 1.87 -10.42
N GLN A 86 2.44 1.07 -10.36
CA GLN A 86 2.50 -0.23 -11.01
C GLN A 86 2.23 -1.32 -9.97
N PHE A 87 1.29 -2.21 -10.26
CA PHE A 87 0.98 -3.36 -9.44
C PHE A 87 1.67 -4.60 -10.01
N VAL A 88 2.54 -5.23 -9.23
CA VAL A 88 3.32 -6.40 -9.64
C VAL A 88 2.85 -7.60 -8.80
N PRO A 89 2.17 -8.59 -9.39
CA PRO A 89 1.88 -9.84 -8.69
C PRO A 89 3.21 -10.60 -8.48
N VAL A 90 3.47 -11.03 -7.24
CA VAL A 90 4.73 -11.72 -6.90
C VAL A 90 4.51 -13.14 -6.41
N GLU A 91 3.34 -13.43 -5.84
CA GLU A 91 3.05 -14.74 -5.26
C GLU A 91 1.55 -15.03 -5.29
N THR A 92 1.20 -16.30 -5.42
CA THR A 92 -0.19 -16.78 -5.38
C THR A 92 -0.22 -18.11 -4.63
N ASN A 93 -1.02 -18.18 -3.57
CA ASN A 93 -1.35 -19.45 -2.95
C ASN A 93 -2.34 -20.18 -3.86
N LYS A 94 -1.93 -21.34 -4.39
CA LYS A 94 -2.74 -22.11 -5.37
C LYS A 94 -3.95 -22.80 -4.76
N GLU A 95 -3.96 -23.03 -3.46
CA GLU A 95 -5.04 -23.74 -2.76
C GLU A 95 -6.19 -22.79 -2.41
N TYR A 96 -5.86 -21.57 -1.95
CA TYR A 96 -6.84 -20.60 -1.46
C TYR A 96 -7.00 -19.36 -2.35
N GLY A 97 -6.22 -19.25 -3.44
CA GLY A 97 -6.30 -18.15 -4.40
C GLY A 97 -5.77 -16.80 -3.92
N HIS A 98 -5.32 -16.69 -2.66
CA HIS A 98 -4.77 -15.45 -2.12
C HIS A 98 -3.46 -15.05 -2.81
N ARG A 99 -3.28 -13.76 -3.06
CA ARG A 99 -2.17 -13.22 -3.83
C ARG A 99 -1.38 -12.16 -3.06
N ILE A 100 -0.12 -11.97 -3.44
CA ILE A 100 0.69 -10.81 -3.01
C ILE A 100 0.94 -9.93 -4.22
N PHE A 101 0.64 -8.65 -4.08
CA PHE A 101 0.97 -7.61 -5.04
C PHE A 101 1.89 -6.58 -4.41
N PHE A 102 2.97 -6.21 -5.09
CA PHE A 102 3.71 -4.99 -4.76
C PHE A 102 3.19 -3.82 -5.57
N ALA A 103 2.97 -2.67 -4.92
CA ALA A 103 2.56 -1.45 -5.58
C ALA A 103 3.73 -0.45 -5.59
N ASN A 104 4.42 -0.38 -6.71
CA ASN A 104 5.50 0.57 -6.98
C ASN A 104 4.89 1.96 -7.19
N MET A 105 4.80 2.78 -6.12
CA MET A 105 4.17 4.10 -6.17
C MET A 105 5.18 5.18 -6.57
N ILE A 106 5.10 5.69 -7.80
CA ILE A 106 6.00 6.73 -8.34
C ILE A 106 5.62 8.08 -7.75
N CYS A 107 6.10 8.38 -6.55
CA CYS A 107 5.71 9.57 -5.79
C CYS A 107 6.89 10.37 -5.23
N GLN A 108 8.11 9.92 -5.49
CA GLN A 108 9.33 10.65 -5.18
C GLN A 108 9.93 11.26 -6.46
N ASP A 109 10.17 12.57 -6.47
CA ASP A 109 10.88 13.23 -7.57
C ASP A 109 12.39 13.14 -7.36
N ARG A 110 13.04 12.28 -8.14
CA ARG A 110 14.48 11.97 -8.10
C ARG A 110 14.98 11.50 -6.73
N LEU A 111 16.21 10.99 -6.68
CA LEU A 111 16.90 10.75 -5.40
C LEU A 111 17.55 12.04 -4.91
N ASN A 112 17.19 12.51 -3.71
CA ASN A 112 17.85 13.65 -3.10
C ASN A 112 19.07 13.22 -2.29
N HIS A 113 20.20 13.00 -2.97
CA HIS A 113 21.46 12.61 -2.32
C HIS A 113 21.97 13.61 -1.29
N LYS A 114 21.61 14.89 -1.41
CA LYS A 114 22.06 15.95 -0.49
C LYS A 114 21.10 16.19 0.67
N ARG A 115 19.92 15.52 0.70
CA ARG A 115 18.86 15.67 1.73
C ARG A 115 18.48 17.13 2.06
N LYS A 116 18.74 18.07 1.14
CA LYS A 116 18.51 19.51 1.38
C LYS A 116 17.04 19.90 1.28
N SER A 117 16.20 19.05 0.71
CA SER A 117 14.77 19.28 0.52
C SER A 117 13.99 17.96 0.43
N ARG A 118 12.68 18.00 0.72
CA ARG A 118 11.77 16.87 0.52
C ARG A 118 11.68 16.55 -0.98
N SER A 119 11.99 15.31 -1.37
CA SER A 119 11.75 14.80 -2.74
C SER A 119 10.40 14.08 -2.87
N LEU A 120 9.78 13.68 -1.76
CA LEU A 120 8.41 13.19 -1.76
C LEU A 120 7.44 14.28 -2.26
N ASN A 121 6.65 13.93 -3.27
CA ASN A 121 5.56 14.76 -3.76
C ASN A 121 4.23 14.24 -3.20
N TYR A 122 3.64 14.98 -2.26
CA TYR A 122 2.39 14.56 -1.62
C TYR A 122 1.21 14.45 -2.59
N ALA A 123 1.11 15.32 -3.60
CA ALA A 123 0.05 15.21 -4.59
C ALA A 123 0.17 13.90 -5.38
N ALA A 124 1.39 13.57 -5.83
CA ALA A 124 1.69 12.31 -6.50
C ALA A 124 1.40 11.10 -5.58
N LEU A 125 1.75 11.20 -4.29
CA LEU A 125 1.43 10.17 -3.31
C LEU A 125 -0.09 9.96 -3.20
N CYS A 126 -0.89 11.02 -3.11
CA CYS A 126 -2.35 10.91 -3.07
C CYS A 126 -2.92 10.20 -4.31
N PHE A 127 -2.40 10.50 -5.51
CA PHE A 127 -2.79 9.79 -6.73
C PHE A 127 -2.46 8.30 -6.63
N CYS A 128 -1.24 7.96 -6.19
CA CYS A 128 -0.84 6.57 -6.01
C CYS A 128 -1.73 5.83 -4.99
N MET A 129 -2.01 6.45 -3.84
CA MET A 129 -2.85 5.87 -2.81
C MET A 129 -4.29 5.69 -3.27
N SER A 130 -4.80 6.58 -4.12
CA SER A 130 -6.09 6.44 -4.79
C SER A 130 -6.08 5.27 -5.77
N SER A 131 -5.01 5.07 -6.54
CA SER A 131 -4.83 3.91 -7.40
C SER A 131 -4.81 2.61 -6.60
N VAL A 132 -4.13 2.57 -5.45
CA VAL A 132 -4.15 1.40 -4.54
C VAL A 132 -5.57 1.10 -4.08
N LYS A 133 -6.33 2.10 -3.62
CA LYS A 133 -7.74 1.93 -3.21
C LYS A 133 -8.59 1.39 -4.36
N TYR A 134 -8.39 1.91 -5.56
CA TYR A 134 -9.13 1.46 -6.74
C TYR A 134 -8.81 0.00 -7.07
N HIS A 135 -7.53 -0.38 -7.03
CA HIS A 135 -7.12 -1.76 -7.28
C HIS A 135 -7.66 -2.74 -6.23
N VAL A 136 -7.73 -2.34 -4.95
CA VAL A 136 -8.44 -3.12 -3.91
C VAL A 136 -9.88 -3.41 -4.31
N LYS A 137 -10.61 -2.39 -4.81
CA LYS A 137 -12.00 -2.57 -5.25
C LYS A 137 -12.10 -3.49 -6.46
N GLU A 138 -11.20 -3.37 -7.43
CA GLU A 138 -11.17 -4.25 -8.60
C GLU A 138 -10.98 -5.72 -8.19
N LEU A 139 -10.01 -6.00 -7.31
CA LEU A 139 -9.76 -7.35 -6.82
C LEU A 139 -10.98 -7.95 -6.11
N LEU A 140 -11.69 -7.15 -5.30
CA LEU A 140 -12.91 -7.57 -4.61
C LEU A 140 -14.11 -7.81 -5.54
N ILE A 141 -14.12 -7.20 -6.73
CA ILE A 141 -15.21 -7.38 -7.73
C ILE A 141 -14.90 -8.54 -8.66
N SER A 142 -13.64 -8.66 -9.11
CA SER A 142 -13.26 -9.59 -10.18
C SER A 142 -13.17 -11.04 -9.75
N ASP A 143 -13.03 -11.30 -8.46
CA ASP A 143 -12.60 -12.58 -7.95
C ASP A 143 -13.60 -13.07 -6.90
N ASN A 144 -14.54 -13.91 -7.34
CA ASN A 144 -15.60 -14.46 -6.49
C ASN A 144 -15.03 -15.29 -5.31
N GLU A 145 -13.76 -15.72 -5.39
CA GLU A 145 -13.06 -16.48 -4.34
C GLU A 145 -12.29 -15.55 -3.37
N ILE A 146 -11.89 -14.35 -3.80
CA ILE A 146 -11.25 -13.36 -2.91
C ILE A 146 -12.32 -12.67 -2.08
N THR A 147 -12.45 -13.15 -0.85
CA THR A 147 -13.35 -12.54 0.13
C THR A 147 -12.72 -11.36 0.87
N LYS A 148 -11.38 -11.19 0.82
CA LYS A 148 -10.65 -10.20 1.61
C LYS A 148 -9.39 -9.69 0.92
N VAL A 149 -9.19 -8.37 0.98
CA VAL A 149 -7.97 -7.69 0.56
C VAL A 149 -7.46 -6.81 1.70
N GLU A 150 -6.17 -6.88 1.98
CA GLU A 150 -5.49 -6.13 3.04
C GLU A 150 -4.31 -5.32 2.48
N ILE A 151 -4.02 -4.18 3.10
CA ILE A 151 -2.85 -3.36 2.77
C ILE A 151 -1.79 -3.57 3.84
N HIS A 152 -0.58 -3.94 3.43
CA HIS A 152 0.57 -4.13 4.31
C HIS A 152 1.72 -3.26 3.80
N ALA A 153 2.09 -2.22 4.53
CA ALA A 153 3.05 -1.24 4.03
C ALA A 153 4.17 -0.94 5.04
N PRO A 154 5.41 -0.68 4.62
CA PRO A 154 6.38 -0.08 5.51
C PRO A 154 5.96 1.36 5.86
N LYS A 155 6.65 2.00 6.80
CA LYS A 155 6.63 3.46 6.92
C LYS A 155 7.28 4.12 5.70
N PHE A 156 6.57 4.15 4.58
CA PHE A 156 7.06 4.70 3.31
C PHE A 156 7.14 6.24 3.34
N GLY A 157 7.91 6.82 2.41
CA GLY A 157 7.95 8.27 2.16
C GLY A 157 8.70 9.12 3.18
N VAL A 158 9.08 8.61 4.35
CA VAL A 158 9.74 9.43 5.41
C VAL A 158 11.27 9.52 5.31
N GLY A 159 11.94 8.43 4.92
CA GLY A 159 13.39 8.30 4.94
C GLY A 159 14.09 9.14 3.88
N ASN A 160 14.66 8.50 2.85
CA ASN A 160 15.38 9.22 1.78
C ASN A 160 14.49 10.18 0.98
N ALA A 161 13.16 10.01 1.03
CA ALA A 161 12.20 10.90 0.37
C ALA A 161 11.88 12.17 1.20
N GLY A 162 12.20 12.18 2.51
CA GLY A 162 12.08 13.35 3.39
C GLY A 162 10.65 13.78 3.72
N GLY A 163 9.67 12.88 3.60
CA GLY A 163 8.28 13.12 3.99
C GLY A 163 8.07 13.17 5.49
N ASP A 164 6.99 13.83 5.90
CA ASP A 164 6.53 13.91 7.28
C ASP A 164 5.54 12.78 7.54
N TRP A 165 5.89 11.87 8.45
CA TRP A 165 5.04 10.73 8.81
C TRP A 165 3.63 11.16 9.25
N ARG A 166 3.49 12.31 9.92
CA ARG A 166 2.18 12.77 10.40
C ARG A 166 1.24 13.06 9.24
N ILE A 167 1.77 13.67 8.17
CA ILE A 167 1.00 13.94 6.94
C ILE A 167 0.69 12.63 6.24
N ILE A 168 1.68 11.75 6.07
CA ILE A 168 1.51 10.46 5.38
C ILE A 168 0.47 9.59 6.11
N HIS A 169 0.50 9.57 7.44
CA HIS A 169 -0.47 8.85 8.26
C HIS A 169 -1.89 9.36 8.04
N GLN A 170 -2.10 10.68 8.04
CA GLN A 170 -3.41 11.26 7.73
C GLN A 170 -3.88 10.88 6.32
N LEU A 171 -2.99 10.91 5.34
CA LEU A 171 -3.29 10.48 3.98
C LEU A 171 -3.68 8.99 3.91
N ILE A 172 -3.04 8.13 4.71
CA ILE A 172 -3.39 6.70 4.84
C ILE A 172 -4.80 6.56 5.39
N GLU A 173 -5.12 7.25 6.48
CA GLU A 173 -6.44 7.22 7.11
C GLU A 173 -7.54 7.67 6.16
N ASP A 174 -7.31 8.74 5.40
CA ASP A 174 -8.28 9.27 4.43
C ASP A 174 -8.42 8.38 3.19
N SER A 175 -7.29 7.98 2.59
CA SER A 175 -7.28 7.27 1.31
C SER A 175 -7.74 5.84 1.46
N TRP A 176 -7.32 5.15 2.52
CA TRP A 176 -7.56 3.72 2.71
C TRP A 176 -8.62 3.42 3.77
N GLN A 177 -9.45 4.41 4.10
CA GLN A 177 -10.63 4.22 4.94
C GLN A 177 -11.47 3.03 4.44
N GLY A 178 -11.83 2.15 5.38
CA GLY A 178 -12.59 0.92 5.15
C GLY A 178 -11.74 -0.28 4.72
N ILE A 179 -10.42 -0.14 4.59
CA ILE A 179 -9.50 -1.23 4.22
C ILE A 179 -8.59 -1.53 5.42
N ASN A 180 -8.49 -2.81 5.78
CA ASN A 180 -7.55 -3.26 6.82
C ASN A 180 -6.13 -2.93 6.38
N THR A 181 -5.48 -2.06 7.14
CA THR A 181 -4.17 -1.50 6.79
C THR A 181 -3.18 -1.73 7.93
N PHE A 182 -2.04 -2.33 7.62
CA PHE A 182 -0.96 -2.63 8.56
C PHE A 182 0.29 -1.86 8.16
N ILE A 183 0.84 -1.08 9.09
CA ILE A 183 2.06 -0.28 8.90
C ILE A 183 3.20 -0.87 9.72
N TYR A 184 4.29 -1.21 9.05
CA TYR A 184 5.45 -1.86 9.66
C TYR A 184 6.58 -0.87 9.91
N ASN A 185 7.13 -0.90 11.13
CA ASN A 185 8.23 -0.01 11.52
C ASN A 185 9.61 -0.42 10.96
N ARG A 186 9.80 -1.67 10.52
CA ARG A 186 11.11 -2.26 10.16
C ARG A 186 11.03 -3.29 9.03
#